data_AF-A0A9P5SY30-F1
#
_entry.id   AF-A0A9P5SY30-F1
#
_cell.length_a   1.000
_cell.length_b   1.000
_cell.length_c   1.000
_cell.angle_alpha   90.00
_cell.angle_beta   90.00
_cell.angle_gamma   90.00
#
_symmetry.space_group_name_H-M   'P 1'
#
loop_
_entity.id
_entity.type
_entity.pdbx_description
1 polymer ?
#
loop_
_entity_poly.entity_id
_entity_poly.type
_entity_poly.pdbx_seq_one_letter_code
_entity_poly.pdbx_strand_id
1 'polypeptide(L)'
;MARYNNRHGSSNQNYENNLKELGTFSTASVELFARYFNWIEKPHKMEHNTNYHMFKDGIKPMWEDPANANGGRWVINLLNKNTELLDRYWMELAYSLVGEQLDAGDDICGA
;
A
#
# COMPACT_ATOMS: atom_id res chain seq x y z
N MET A 1 2.69 -6.67 -1.18
CA MET A 1 2.50 -5.36 -1.86
C MET A 1 1.66 -5.53 -3.11
N ALA A 2 0.66 -4.69 -3.40
CA ALA A 2 -0.21 -4.86 -4.57
C ALA A 2 -0.34 -3.59 -5.45
N ARG A 3 -0.58 -3.75 -6.76
CA ARG A 3 -0.78 -2.67 -7.76
C ARG A 3 -2.18 -2.74 -8.41
N TYR A 4 -2.90 -1.61 -8.53
CA TYR A 4 -4.20 -1.48 -9.23
C TYR A 4 -4.09 -0.66 -10.54
N ASN A 5 -5.00 -0.78 -11.51
CA ASN A 5 -5.04 0.10 -12.70
C ASN A 5 -6.50 0.32 -13.16
N ASN A 6 -7.01 1.57 -13.21
CA ASN A 6 -8.45 1.84 -13.40
C ASN A 6 -8.81 2.33 -14.81
N ARG A 7 -9.53 1.52 -15.58
CA ARG A 7 -10.29 1.97 -16.76
C ARG A 7 -11.78 1.71 -16.55
N HIS A 8 -12.47 2.76 -16.10
CA HIS A 8 -13.94 2.92 -15.95
C HIS A 8 -14.65 2.11 -14.84
N GLY A 9 -15.67 2.77 -14.26
CA GLY A 9 -16.33 2.43 -13.00
C GLY A 9 -16.78 0.98 -12.91
N SER A 10 -16.57 0.37 -11.76
CA SER A 10 -16.58 -1.09 -11.71
C SER A 10 -17.03 -1.63 -10.35
N SER A 11 -17.87 -2.66 -10.40
CA SER A 11 -18.38 -3.45 -9.29
C SER A 11 -17.26 -4.13 -8.48
N ASN A 12 -17.52 -4.53 -7.24
CA ASN A 12 -16.54 -5.18 -6.34
C ASN A 12 -15.71 -6.31 -6.98
N GLN A 13 -16.33 -7.14 -7.82
CA GLN A 13 -15.61 -8.20 -8.56
C GLN A 13 -14.51 -7.65 -9.47
N ASN A 14 -14.70 -6.48 -10.07
CA ASN A 14 -13.68 -5.86 -10.91
C ASN A 14 -12.54 -5.25 -10.10
N TYR A 15 -12.74 -4.86 -8.84
CA TYR A 15 -11.64 -4.37 -8.01
C TYR A 15 -10.70 -5.51 -7.61
N GLU A 16 -11.23 -6.60 -7.07
CA GLU A 16 -10.43 -7.75 -6.64
C GLU A 16 -9.65 -8.37 -7.81
N ASN A 17 -10.28 -8.49 -8.99
CA ASN A 17 -9.64 -9.00 -10.20
C ASN A 17 -8.47 -8.13 -10.70
N ASN A 18 -8.38 -6.87 -10.27
CA ASN A 18 -7.31 -5.94 -10.67
C ASN A 18 -6.22 -5.80 -9.61
N LEU A 19 -6.34 -6.45 -8.45
CA LEU A 19 -5.28 -6.52 -7.45
C LEU A 19 -4.19 -7.49 -7.92
N LYS A 20 -2.99 -6.98 -8.15
CA LYS A 20 -1.82 -7.79 -8.50
C LYS A 20 -0.84 -7.81 -7.35
N GLU A 21 -0.62 -8.97 -6.75
CA GLU A 21 0.42 -9.17 -5.74
C GLU A 21 1.81 -9.09 -6.40
N LEU A 22 2.66 -8.21 -5.88
CA LEU A 22 4.05 -8.03 -6.31
C LEU A 22 5.01 -8.94 -5.53
N GLY A 23 4.64 -9.30 -4.30
CA GLY A 23 5.43 -10.12 -3.41
C GLY A 23 5.12 -9.88 -1.94
N THR A 24 5.69 -10.76 -1.13
CA THR A 24 5.55 -10.83 0.33
C THR A 24 6.94 -10.92 0.96
N PHE A 25 7.12 -10.27 2.11
CA PHE A 25 8.38 -10.22 2.85
C PHE A 25 8.07 -10.18 4.36
N SER A 26 9.06 -10.56 5.18
CA SER A 26 8.99 -10.45 6.63
C SER A 26 9.69 -9.18 7.10
N THR A 27 9.17 -8.51 8.13
CA THR A 27 9.83 -7.36 8.78
C THR A 27 11.21 -7.72 9.34
N ALA A 28 11.43 -9.00 9.67
CA ALA A 28 12.73 -9.51 10.13
C ALA A 28 13.83 -9.54 9.03
N SER A 29 13.49 -9.36 7.74
CA SER A 29 14.47 -9.27 6.65
C SER A 29 14.22 -8.06 5.77
N VAL A 30 14.92 -6.97 6.11
CA VAL A 30 14.92 -5.71 5.36
C VAL A 30 15.42 -5.92 3.92
N GLU A 31 16.28 -6.91 3.68
CA GLU A 31 16.79 -7.24 2.36
C GLU A 31 15.69 -7.75 1.42
N LEU A 32 14.76 -8.56 1.94
CA LEU A 32 13.61 -9.02 1.15
C LEU A 32 12.66 -7.87 0.83
N PHE A 33 12.41 -6.97 1.77
CA PHE A 33 11.68 -5.74 1.50
C PHE A 33 12.37 -4.91 0.40
N ALA A 34 13.67 -4.64 0.55
CA ALA A 34 14.47 -3.85 -0.38
C ALA A 34 14.50 -4.47 -1.79
N ARG A 35 14.46 -5.80 -1.90
CA ARG A 35 14.40 -6.52 -3.18
C ARG A 35 13.18 -6.12 -4.02
N TYR A 36 12.05 -5.86 -3.39
CA TYR A 36 10.85 -5.39 -4.07
C TYR A 36 10.86 -3.86 -4.17
N PHE A 37 11.01 -3.18 -3.03
CA PHE A 37 10.80 -1.73 -2.92
C PHE A 37 11.77 -0.89 -3.75
N ASN A 38 13.01 -1.36 -3.96
CA ASN A 38 13.98 -0.62 -4.78
C ASN A 38 13.69 -0.68 -6.29
N TRP A 39 12.87 -1.63 -6.74
CA TRP A 39 12.64 -1.91 -8.16
C TRP A 39 11.21 -1.64 -8.62
N ILE A 40 10.31 -1.30 -7.70
CA ILE A 40 8.97 -0.82 -8.07
C ILE A 40 9.03 0.58 -8.68
N GLU A 41 8.04 0.89 -9.50
CA GLU A 41 7.86 2.23 -10.04
C GLU A 41 7.56 3.21 -8.91
N LYS A 42 8.21 4.38 -8.93
CA LYS A 42 7.95 5.42 -7.92
C LYS A 42 6.53 5.96 -8.10
N PRO A 43 5.82 6.32 -7.01
CA PRO A 43 4.42 6.77 -7.10
C PRO A 43 4.16 7.88 -8.12
N HIS A 44 5.05 8.88 -8.25
CA HIS A 44 4.87 9.95 -9.23
C HIS A 44 4.95 9.51 -10.70
N LYS A 45 5.52 8.34 -10.99
CA LYS A 45 5.63 7.78 -12.35
C LYS A 45 4.52 6.81 -12.69
N MET A 46 3.73 6.39 -11.70
CA MET A 46 2.63 5.46 -11.94
C MET A 46 1.56 6.06 -12.83
N GLU A 47 0.92 5.22 -13.63
CA GLU A 47 -0.27 5.60 -14.38
C GLU A 47 -1.36 6.12 -13.44
N HIS A 48 -2.11 7.11 -13.90
CA HIS A 48 -3.23 7.64 -13.13
C HIS A 48 -4.21 6.54 -12.71
N ASN A 49 -4.76 6.67 -11.50
CA ASN A 49 -5.63 5.67 -10.86
C ASN A 49 -4.95 4.31 -10.58
N THR A 50 -3.63 4.29 -10.49
CA THR A 50 -2.87 3.18 -9.90
C THR A 50 -2.67 3.41 -8.41
N ASN A 51 -2.85 2.36 -7.61
CA ASN A 51 -2.59 2.38 -6.17
C ASN A 51 -1.53 1.34 -5.81
N TYR A 52 -0.70 1.65 -4.81
CA TYR A 52 0.05 0.66 -4.07
C TYR A 52 -0.64 0.32 -2.77
N HIS A 53 -0.55 -0.94 -2.37
CA HIS A 53 -1.02 -1.43 -1.08
C HIS A 53 0.08 -2.24 -0.40
N MET A 54 0.37 -1.95 0.87
CA MET A 54 1.29 -2.74 1.69
C MET A 54 0.59 -3.13 2.99
N PHE A 55 0.24 -4.41 3.12
CA PHE A 55 -0.60 -4.96 4.18
C PHE A 55 0.10 -6.13 4.87
N LYS A 56 -0.27 -6.39 6.13
CA LYS A 56 0.12 -7.60 6.85
C LYS A 56 -0.35 -8.85 6.10
N ASP A 57 0.39 -9.94 6.25
CA ASP A 57 0.07 -11.19 5.59
C ASP A 57 -1.34 -11.70 5.97
N GLY A 58 -2.05 -12.25 4.98
CA GLY A 58 -3.43 -12.72 5.15
C GLY A 58 -4.52 -11.64 5.20
N ILE A 59 -4.18 -10.35 5.25
CA ILE A 59 -5.16 -9.25 5.21
C ILE A 59 -5.26 -8.68 3.79
N LYS A 60 -6.44 -8.78 3.18
CA LYS A 60 -6.69 -8.17 1.87
C LYS A 60 -6.87 -6.65 2.01
N PRO A 61 -6.39 -5.83 1.06
CA PRO A 61 -6.52 -4.38 1.10
C PRO A 61 -7.94 -3.91 0.69
N MET A 62 -8.96 -4.44 1.35
CA MET A 62 -10.37 -4.20 1.03
C MET A 62 -11.22 -4.15 2.30
N TRP A 63 -12.29 -3.35 2.29
CA TRP A 63 -13.12 -3.13 3.48
C TRP A 63 -13.94 -4.37 3.85
N GLU A 64 -14.15 -5.29 2.91
CA GLU A 64 -14.82 -6.56 3.15
C GLU A 64 -13.96 -7.58 3.92
N ASP A 65 -12.65 -7.36 3.99
CA ASP A 65 -11.77 -8.20 4.80
C ASP A 65 -12.16 -8.05 6.28
N PRO A 66 -12.37 -9.15 7.04
CA PRO A 66 -12.76 -9.08 8.44
C PRO A 66 -11.86 -8.20 9.31
N ALA A 67 -10.56 -8.12 8.99
CA ALA A 67 -9.62 -7.27 9.74
C ALA A 67 -9.85 -5.77 9.50
N ASN A 68 -10.38 -5.39 8.33
CA ASN A 68 -10.64 -3.99 7.95
C ASN A 68 -12.09 -3.57 8.18
N ALA A 69 -13.05 -4.51 8.24
CA ALA A 69 -14.49 -4.23 8.17
C ALA A 69 -15.02 -3.31 9.28
N ASN A 70 -14.41 -3.37 10.47
CA ASN A 70 -14.77 -2.52 11.61
C ASN A 70 -13.69 -1.46 11.93
N GLY A 71 -12.77 -1.25 10.99
CA GLY A 71 -11.67 -0.31 11.14
C GLY A 71 -11.93 1.04 10.48
N GLY A 72 -10.84 1.71 10.12
CA GLY A 72 -10.86 2.98 9.41
C GLY A 72 -9.55 3.20 8.67
N ARG A 73 -9.39 4.39 8.10
CA ARG A 73 -8.13 4.79 7.48
C ARG A 73 -7.83 6.25 7.75
N TRP A 74 -6.56 6.55 7.97
CA TRP A 74 -6.06 7.91 7.93
C TRP A 74 -5.80 8.30 6.48
N VAL A 75 -6.34 9.44 6.05
CA VAL A 75 -6.21 9.92 4.66
C VAL A 75 -5.38 11.20 4.66
N ILE A 76 -4.23 11.16 3.98
CA ILE A 76 -3.39 12.33 3.74
C ILE A 76 -3.58 12.76 2.29
N ASN A 77 -4.20 13.93 2.10
CA ASN A 77 -4.42 14.49 0.77
C ASN A 77 -3.27 15.44 0.41
N LEU A 78 -2.49 15.09 -0.61
CA LEU A 78 -1.46 15.97 -1.17
C LEU A 78 -2.10 16.92 -2.18
N LEU A 79 -2.41 18.13 -1.73
CA LEU A 79 -3.08 19.15 -2.55
C LEU A 79 -2.18 19.73 -3.66
N ASN A 80 -0.86 19.60 -3.49
CA ASN A 80 0.12 20.17 -4.40
C ASN A 80 0.67 19.05 -5.28
N LYS A 81 0.91 19.34 -6.57
CA LYS A 81 1.55 18.39 -7.51
C LYS A 81 3.06 18.21 -7.26
N ASN A 82 3.52 18.39 -6.02
CA ASN A 82 4.92 18.17 -5.67
C ASN A 82 5.19 16.66 -5.64
N THR A 83 5.72 16.15 -6.75
CA THR A 83 6.00 14.74 -6.98
C THR A 83 7.10 14.20 -6.06
N GLU A 84 8.07 15.04 -5.67
CA GLU A 84 9.13 14.63 -4.74
C GLU A 84 8.59 14.39 -3.34
N LEU A 85 7.65 15.22 -2.89
CA LEU A 85 6.97 15.01 -1.60
C LEU A 85 6.13 13.73 -1.60
N LEU A 86 5.44 13.43 -2.70
CA LEU A 86 4.66 12.19 -2.85
C LEU A 86 5.55 10.96 -2.68
N ASP A 87 6.65 10.89 -3.42
CA ASP A 87 7.59 9.78 -3.33
C ASP A 87 8.18 9.63 -1.94
N ARG A 88 8.58 10.76 -1.33
CA ARG A 88 9.16 10.77 0.01
C ARG A 88 8.16 10.29 1.04
N TYR A 89 6.93 10.78 1.03
CA TYR A 89 5.92 10.33 2.00
C TYR A 89 5.57 8.85 1.86
N TRP A 90 5.49 8.35 0.63
CA TRP A 90 5.31 6.92 0.40
C TRP A 90 6.47 6.10 0.97
N MET A 91 7.71 6.55 0.74
CA MET A 91 8.92 5.90 1.26
C MET A 91 8.96 5.89 2.79
N GLU A 92 8.75 7.04 3.43
CA GLU A 92 8.72 7.15 4.89
C GLU A 92 7.62 6.27 5.49
N LEU A 93 6.43 6.27 4.90
CA LEU A 93 5.33 5.42 5.35
C LEU A 93 5.68 3.93 5.24
N ALA A 94 6.26 3.50 4.11
CA ALA A 94 6.67 2.13 3.93
C ALA A 94 7.77 1.72 4.94
N TYR A 95 8.75 2.58 5.17
CA TYR A 95 9.82 2.31 6.13
C TYR A 95 9.32 2.27 7.57
N SER A 96 8.43 3.17 7.95
CA SER A 96 7.86 3.18 9.30
C SER A 96 6.97 1.96 9.56
N LEU A 97 6.30 1.42 8.53
CA LEU A 97 5.57 0.15 8.63
C LEU A 97 6.51 -1.04 8.80
N VAL A 98 7.53 -1.17 7.94
CA VAL A 98 8.49 -2.29 8.01
C VAL A 98 9.36 -2.23 9.27
N GLY A 99 9.68 -1.03 9.75
CA GLY A 99 10.41 -0.79 10.98
C GLY A 99 9.56 -0.82 12.24
N GLU A 100 8.27 -1.18 12.14
CA GLU A 100 7.34 -1.32 13.29
C GLU A 100 7.22 -0.04 14.13
N GLN A 101 7.39 1.13 13.52
CA GLN A 101 7.41 2.43 14.23
C GLN A 101 6.01 3.00 14.49
N LEU A 102 5.00 2.55 13.73
CA LEU A 102 3.65 3.09 13.77
C LEU A 102 2.66 2.22 14.55
N ASP A 103 3.02 0.98 14.88
CA ASP A 103 2.07 -0.06 15.27
C ASP A 103 2.28 -0.60 16.69
N ALA A 104 2.36 0.29 17.67
CA ALA A 104 2.56 -0.09 19.07
C ALA A 104 1.39 -0.92 19.66
N GLY A 105 0.21 -0.86 19.05
CA GLY A 105 -1.02 -1.54 19.49
C GLY A 105 -1.41 -2.77 18.67
N ASP A 106 -0.65 -3.13 17.63
CA ASP A 106 -1.03 -4.14 16.62
C ASP A 106 -2.35 -3.80 15.89
N ASP A 107 -2.69 -2.52 15.81
CA ASP A 107 -3.93 -1.99 15.22
C ASP A 107 -3.79 -1.71 13.70
N ILE A 108 -2.56 -1.66 13.18
CA ILE A 108 -2.33 -1.34 11.77
C ILE A 108 -2.49 -2.57 10.89
N CYS A 109 -3.40 -2.50 9.93
CA CYS A 109 -3.56 -3.54 8.90
C CYS A 109 -2.63 -3.34 7.69
N GLY A 110 -2.40 -2.08 7.30
CA GLY A 110 -1.59 -1.72 6.14
C GLY A 110 -1.73 -0.24 5.75
N ALA A 111 -1.16 0.11 4.60
CA ALA A 111 -1.27 1.41 3.94
C ALA A 111 -1.47 1.29 2.43
#